data_AF-A0A9W6YK93-F1
#
_entry.id   AF-A0A9W6YK93-F1
#
_cell.length_a   1.000
_cell.length_b   1.000
_cell.length_c   1.000
_cell.angle_alpha   90.00
_cell.angle_beta   90.00
_cell.angle_gamma   90.00
#
_symmetry.space_group_name_H-M   'P 1'
#
loop_
_entity.id
_entity.type
_entity.pdbx_description
1 polymer ?
#
loop_
_entity_poly.entity_id
_entity_poly.type
_entity_poly.pdbx_seq_one_letter_code
_entity_poly.pdbx_strand_id
1 'polypeptide(L)'
;MIAPSKWLLASGLAATVVNGHGYMSDPEVKFTATAGDPTQFIATIEASALGLSGTLNGAPKDNVAAFTKAFGSSKYKSLKEFINDKAKVTVNGATLTCGSCDPKEEAQPLTQCSRS
;
A
#
# COMPACT_ATOMS: atom_id res chain seq x y z
N MET A 1 12.48 25.13 -40.86
CA MET A 1 12.77 23.72 -40.49
C MET A 1 13.42 23.72 -39.12
N ILE A 2 12.65 23.44 -38.06
CA ILE A 2 13.15 23.38 -36.68
C ILE A 2 13.60 21.94 -36.45
N ALA A 3 14.90 21.75 -36.20
CA ALA A 3 15.51 20.43 -36.07
C ALA A 3 14.91 19.66 -34.86
N PRO A 4 14.36 18.45 -35.05
CA PRO A 4 13.71 17.68 -33.99
C PRO A 4 14.66 17.06 -32.96
N SER A 5 15.98 17.16 -33.14
CA SER A 5 16.95 16.45 -32.28
C SER A 5 17.09 17.03 -30.87
N LYS A 6 16.78 18.32 -30.66
CA LYS A 6 16.92 18.96 -29.34
C LYS A 6 15.93 18.47 -28.29
N TRP A 7 14.77 17.96 -28.69
CA TRP A 7 13.72 17.48 -27.77
C TRP A 7 13.89 16.01 -27.37
N LEU A 8 14.55 15.21 -28.22
CA LEU A 8 14.86 13.80 -27.94
C LEU A 8 15.89 13.65 -26.81
N LEU A 9 16.89 14.54 -26.75
CA LEU A 9 17.89 14.54 -25.67
C LEU A 9 17.30 14.88 -24.30
N ALA A 10 16.36 15.83 -24.23
CA ALA A 10 15.71 16.20 -22.97
C ALA A 10 14.87 15.07 -22.36
N SER A 11 14.29 14.21 -23.21
CA SER A 11 13.45 13.08 -22.77
C SER A 11 14.26 11.93 -22.16
N GLY A 12 15.51 11.71 -22.62
CA GLY A 12 16.39 10.66 -22.07
C GLY A 12 16.92 10.96 -20.67
N LEU A 13 17.18 12.24 -20.36
CA LEU A 13 17.67 12.68 -19.05
C LEU A 13 16.57 12.69 -17.96
N ALA A 14 15.30 12.77 -18.34
CA ALA A 14 14.19 12.68 -17.40
C ALA A 14 13.94 11.25 -16.89
N ALA A 15 14.36 10.22 -17.63
CA ALA A 15 14.22 8.82 -17.22
C ALA A 15 15.22 8.42 -16.12
N THR A 16 16.33 9.14 -15.96
CA THR A 16 17.36 8.82 -14.95
C THR A 16 17.11 9.47 -13.58
N VAL A 17 16.12 10.37 -13.47
CA VAL A 17 15.82 11.09 -12.21
C VAL A 17 14.61 10.53 -11.46
N VAL A 18 13.92 9.53 -12.02
CA VAL A 18 12.86 8.83 -11.29
C VAL A 18 13.49 7.78 -10.39
N ASN A 19 13.49 8.03 -9.09
CA ASN A 19 13.84 7.03 -8.09
C ASN A 19 12.67 6.03 -7.91
N GLY A 20 12.37 5.31 -8.98
CA GLY A 20 11.38 4.24 -8.99
C GLY A 20 11.94 3.03 -8.26
N HIS A 21 11.63 2.90 -6.97
CA HIS A 21 11.85 1.66 -6.23
C HIS A 21 10.84 0.62 -6.72
N GLY A 22 11.15 -0.06 -7.81
CA GLY A 22 10.45 -1.27 -8.22
C GLY A 22 10.90 -2.43 -7.34
N TYR A 23 9.96 -3.22 -6.84
CA TYR A 23 10.28 -4.49 -6.20
C TYR A 23 10.35 -5.57 -7.29
N MET A 24 11.51 -6.22 -7.43
CA MET A 24 11.66 -7.43 -8.24
C MET A 24 11.70 -8.61 -7.27
N SER A 25 10.73 -9.51 -7.40
CA SER A 25 10.61 -10.72 -6.57
C SER A 25 10.95 -11.96 -7.38
N ASP A 26 11.76 -12.85 -6.82
CA ASP A 26 12.06 -14.18 -7.35
C ASP A 26 11.84 -15.19 -6.21
N PRO A 27 10.88 -16.14 -6.34
CA PRO A 27 10.05 -16.40 -7.52
C PRO A 27 9.04 -15.29 -7.83
N GLU A 28 8.59 -15.22 -9.08
CA GLU A 28 7.62 -14.23 -9.55
C GLU A 28 6.33 -14.27 -8.71
N VAL A 29 5.86 -13.09 -8.27
CA VAL A 29 4.61 -12.98 -7.53
C VAL A 29 3.43 -13.25 -8.45
N LYS A 30 2.60 -14.22 -8.09
CA LYS A 30 1.29 -14.39 -8.75
C LYS A 30 0.21 -13.67 -7.97
N PHE A 31 -0.47 -12.78 -8.68
CA PHE A 31 -1.66 -12.11 -8.19
C PHE A 31 -2.91 -12.92 -8.54
N THR A 32 -3.95 -12.79 -7.73
CA THR A 32 -5.25 -13.40 -7.97
C THR A 32 -5.81 -12.87 -9.31
N ALA A 33 -6.30 -13.76 -10.16
CA ALA A 33 -6.84 -13.39 -11.47
C ALA A 33 -8.07 -12.46 -11.40
N THR A 34 -8.64 -12.29 -10.21
CA THR A 34 -9.86 -11.50 -9.97
C THR A 34 -9.55 -10.08 -9.49
N ALA A 35 -8.34 -9.84 -8.96
CA ALA A 35 -7.87 -8.51 -8.61
C ALA A 35 -7.34 -7.85 -9.91
N GLY A 36 -8.23 -7.29 -10.73
CA GLY A 36 -7.87 -6.75 -12.05
C GLY A 36 -6.72 -5.73 -12.06
N ASP A 37 -6.47 -5.06 -10.93
CA ASP A 37 -5.26 -4.27 -10.66
C ASP A 37 -4.49 -4.88 -9.47
N PRO A 38 -3.25 -5.37 -9.66
CA PRO A 38 -2.44 -5.95 -8.59
C PRO A 38 -1.93 -4.91 -7.58
N THR A 39 -1.99 -3.62 -7.91
CA THR A 39 -1.50 -2.50 -7.08
C THR A 39 -2.58 -1.79 -6.27
N GLN A 40 -3.85 -2.12 -6.49
CA GLN A 40 -4.97 -1.50 -5.78
C GLN A 40 -4.99 -1.85 -4.29
N PHE A 41 -5.59 -0.97 -3.47
CA PHE A 41 -5.86 -1.27 -2.07
C PHE A 41 -6.94 -2.36 -1.96
N ILE A 42 -6.64 -3.43 -1.20
CA ILE A 42 -7.56 -4.58 -1.07
C ILE A 42 -8.63 -4.42 -0.01
N ALA A 43 -8.43 -3.51 0.94
CA ALA A 43 -9.34 -3.27 2.05
C ALA A 43 -9.32 -1.82 2.49
N THR A 44 -10.45 -1.37 3.02
CA THR A 44 -10.64 -0.02 3.55
C THR A 44 -11.16 -0.09 4.98
N ILE A 45 -10.68 0.81 5.84
CA ILE A 45 -11.28 1.08 7.14
C ILE A 45 -11.95 2.45 7.01
N GLU A 46 -13.27 2.44 6.93
CA GLU A 46 -14.05 3.67 6.90
C GLU A 46 -13.96 4.40 8.23
N ALA A 47 -13.93 5.73 8.21
CA ALA A 47 -13.87 6.55 9.43
C ALA A 47 -15.06 6.26 10.38
N SER A 48 -16.24 5.95 9.83
CA SER A 48 -17.42 5.56 10.60
C SER A 48 -17.31 4.18 11.26
N ALA A 49 -16.50 3.28 10.68
CA ALA A 49 -16.24 1.93 11.20
C ALA A 49 -14.97 1.84 12.05
N LEU A 50 -14.21 2.94 12.16
CA LEU A 50 -12.94 3.03 12.89
C LEU A 50 -13.10 2.57 14.35
N GLY A 51 -14.23 2.87 14.98
CA GLY A 51 -14.51 2.50 16.37
C GLY A 51 -13.57 3.14 17.39
N LEU A 52 -12.79 4.14 16.96
CA LEU A 52 -11.90 4.95 17.79
C LEU A 52 -12.53 6.34 17.94
N SER A 53 -12.41 6.92 19.13
CA SER A 53 -12.88 8.28 19.40
C SER A 53 -11.98 9.31 18.73
N GLY A 54 -12.56 10.39 18.20
CA GLY A 54 -11.82 11.51 17.62
C GLY A 54 -12.28 11.82 16.20
N THR A 55 -11.79 12.93 15.67
CA THR A 55 -12.16 13.42 14.33
C THR A 55 -10.98 13.28 13.39
N LEU A 56 -11.24 12.77 12.17
CA LEU A 56 -10.23 12.58 11.12
C LEU A 56 -10.47 13.49 9.90
N ASN A 57 -11.18 14.59 10.08
CA ASN A 57 -11.52 15.55 9.01
C ASN A 57 -10.72 16.87 9.10
N GLY A 58 -9.71 16.92 9.97
CA GLY A 58 -8.85 18.08 10.17
C GLY A 58 -7.59 18.04 9.31
N ALA A 59 -6.58 18.81 9.68
CA ALA A 59 -5.29 18.79 9.01
C ALA A 59 -4.62 17.40 9.16
N PRO A 60 -3.84 16.93 8.16
CA PRO A 60 -3.24 15.59 8.19
C PRO A 60 -2.44 15.29 9.46
N LYS A 61 -1.67 16.28 9.95
CA LYS A 61 -0.89 16.17 11.19
C LYS A 61 -1.78 15.91 12.40
N ASP A 62 -2.92 16.60 12.49
CA ASP A 62 -3.84 16.50 13.60
C ASP A 62 -4.62 15.18 13.56
N ASN A 63 -4.98 14.71 12.36
CA ASN A 63 -5.64 13.41 12.17
C ASN A 63 -4.72 12.26 12.61
N VAL A 64 -3.42 12.32 12.27
CA VAL A 64 -2.43 11.31 12.71
C VAL A 64 -2.28 11.35 14.22
N ALA A 65 -2.18 12.52 14.83
CA ALA A 65 -2.11 12.65 16.29
C ALA A 65 -3.37 12.11 16.98
N ALA A 66 -4.56 12.42 16.46
CA ALA A 66 -5.84 11.93 16.97
C ALA A 66 -5.94 10.41 16.87
N PHE A 67 -5.63 9.82 15.70
CA PHE A 67 -5.59 8.38 15.51
C PHE A 67 -4.60 7.72 16.47
N THR A 68 -3.37 8.25 16.57
CA THR A 68 -2.31 7.68 17.42
C THR A 68 -2.74 7.64 18.89
N LYS A 69 -3.32 8.75 19.39
CA LYS A 69 -3.83 8.82 20.75
C LYS A 69 -4.98 7.86 20.99
N ALA A 70 -5.94 7.81 20.08
CA ALA A 70 -7.11 6.93 20.20
C ALA A 70 -6.74 5.45 20.09
N PHE A 71 -5.84 5.10 19.17
CA PHE A 71 -5.28 3.76 19.02
C PHE A 71 -4.50 3.32 20.27
N GLY A 72 -3.66 4.20 20.83
CA GLY A 72 -2.93 3.91 22.07
C GLY A 72 -3.84 3.73 23.30
N SER A 73 -5.05 4.27 23.27
CA SER A 73 -6.07 4.09 24.31
C SER A 73 -7.03 2.92 24.01
N SER A 74 -6.87 2.28 22.85
CA SER A 74 -7.74 1.20 22.42
C SER A 74 -7.36 -0.15 23.05
N LYS A 75 -8.19 -1.17 22.79
CA LYS A 75 -7.91 -2.55 23.23
C LYS A 75 -6.82 -3.25 22.39
N TYR A 76 -6.55 -2.77 21.18
CA TYR A 76 -5.67 -3.46 20.23
C TYR A 76 -4.22 -3.34 20.64
N LYS A 77 -3.48 -4.45 20.54
CA LYS A 77 -2.04 -4.48 20.88
C LYS A 77 -1.14 -4.20 19.69
N SER A 78 -1.68 -4.28 18.48
CA SER A 78 -0.96 -4.02 17.24
C SER A 78 -1.88 -3.48 16.15
N LEU A 79 -1.30 -2.75 15.19
CA LEU A 79 -2.02 -2.33 13.99
C LEU A 79 -2.57 -3.53 13.21
N LYS A 80 -1.86 -4.67 13.21
CA LYS A 80 -2.33 -5.90 12.56
C LYS A 80 -3.66 -6.39 13.16
N GLU A 81 -3.78 -6.38 14.48
CA GLU A 81 -5.01 -6.78 15.17
C GLU A 81 -6.17 -5.82 14.84
N PHE A 82 -5.90 -4.52 14.83
CA PHE A 82 -6.88 -3.51 14.46
C PHE A 82 -7.35 -3.64 13.01
N ILE A 83 -6.43 -3.83 12.07
CA ILE A 83 -6.75 -4.04 10.66
C ILE A 83 -7.57 -5.32 10.48
N ASN A 84 -7.18 -6.42 11.12
CA ASN A 84 -7.93 -7.67 11.05
C ASN A 84 -9.37 -7.55 11.58
N ASP A 85 -9.61 -6.71 12.58
CA ASP A 85 -10.94 -6.49 13.15
C ASP A 85 -11.80 -5.49 12.36
N LYS A 86 -11.18 -4.43 11.79
CA LYS A 86 -11.92 -3.29 11.21
C LYS A 86 -11.89 -3.21 9.70
N ALA A 87 -10.91 -3.81 9.03
CA ALA A 87 -10.75 -3.65 7.60
C ALA A 87 -11.81 -4.45 6.84
N LYS A 88 -12.48 -3.78 5.90
CA LYS A 88 -13.42 -4.41 4.98
C LYS A 88 -12.71 -4.66 3.66
N VAL A 89 -12.56 -5.92 3.29
CA VAL A 89 -12.04 -6.31 1.97
C VAL A 89 -13.05 -5.90 0.90
N THR A 90 -12.59 -5.18 -0.11
CA THR A 90 -13.42 -4.67 -1.22
C THR A 90 -13.07 -5.32 -2.56
N VAL A 91 -11.94 -6.02 -2.63
CA VAL A 91 -11.45 -6.68 -3.84
C VAL A 91 -11.76 -8.17 -3.80
N ASN A 92 -12.40 -8.67 -4.85
CA ASN A 92 -12.75 -10.08 -4.94
C ASN A 92 -11.49 -10.95 -5.07
N GLY A 93 -11.45 -12.06 -4.32
CA GLY A 93 -10.29 -12.95 -4.26
C GLY A 93 -9.14 -12.46 -3.37
N ALA A 94 -9.16 -11.22 -2.91
CA ALA A 94 -8.16 -10.71 -1.97
C ALA A 94 -8.46 -11.13 -0.53
N THR A 95 -7.42 -11.20 0.30
CA THR A 95 -7.54 -11.53 1.72
C THR A 95 -6.65 -10.63 2.58
N LEU A 96 -6.97 -10.45 3.85
CA LEU A 96 -6.09 -9.69 4.76
C LEU A 96 -4.74 -10.38 5.03
N THR A 97 -4.62 -11.67 4.71
CA THR A 97 -3.39 -12.45 4.88
C THR A 97 -2.47 -12.35 3.66
N CYS A 98 -3.03 -12.49 2.46
CA CYS A 98 -2.25 -12.55 1.21
C CYS A 98 -2.41 -11.32 0.32
N GLY A 99 -3.20 -10.31 0.74
CA GLY A 99 -3.53 -9.16 -0.11
C GLY A 99 -4.18 -9.63 -1.41
N SER A 100 -3.66 -9.13 -2.53
CA SER A 100 -4.05 -9.56 -3.88
C SER A 100 -3.28 -10.79 -4.38
N CYS A 101 -2.32 -11.33 -3.63
CA CYS A 101 -1.52 -12.49 -4.05
C CYS A 101 -2.32 -13.80 -3.98
N ASP A 102 -2.01 -14.76 -4.85
CA ASP A 102 -2.64 -16.08 -4.81
C ASP A 102 -2.21 -16.82 -3.52
N PRO A 103 -3.16 -17.16 -2.62
CA PRO A 103 -2.82 -17.82 -1.36
C PRO A 103 -2.30 -19.26 -1.52
N LYS A 104 -2.35 -19.84 -2.73
CA LYS A 104 -1.83 -21.19 -3.02
C LYS A 104 -0.35 -21.19 -3.38
N GLU A 105 0.22 -20.03 -3.65
CA GLU A 105 1.63 -19.89 -4.01
C GLU A 105 2.49 -19.71 -2.75
N GLU A 106 3.80 -19.96 -2.90
CA GLU A 106 4.72 -19.83 -1.78
C GLU A 106 4.84 -18.36 -1.34
N ALA A 107 4.83 -18.16 -0.02
CA ALA A 107 4.94 -16.82 0.54
C ALA A 107 6.28 -16.19 0.15
N GLN A 108 6.21 -14.99 -0.41
CA GLN A 108 7.41 -14.24 -0.78
C GLN A 108 8.29 -14.01 0.46
N PRO A 109 9.59 -14.29 0.37
CA PRO A 109 10.50 -14.03 1.48
C PRO A 109 10.43 -12.54 1.81
N LEU A 110 10.35 -12.21 3.10
CA LEU A 110 10.46 -10.82 3.52
C LEU A 110 11.80 -10.30 3.03
N THR A 111 11.78 -9.21 2.26
CA THR A 111 13.00 -8.56 1.80
C THR A 111 13.85 -8.27 3.02
N GLN A 112 15.07 -8.81 3.07
CA GLN A 112 16.00 -8.42 4.12
C GLN A 112 16.24 -6.92 4.00
N CYS A 113 16.27 -6.20 5.12
CA CYS A 113 16.61 -4.77 5.12
C CYS A 113 18.01 -4.58 4.53
N SER A 114 18.13 -4.42 3.20
CA SER A 114 19.33 -3.87 2.60
C SER A 114 19.35 -2.40 2.99
N ARG A 115 20.14 -2.06 4.01
CA ARG A 115 20.54 -0.67 4.23
C ARG A 115 21.20 -0.19 2.93
N SER A 116 20.47 0.60 2.15
CA SER A 116 21.07 1.50 1.17
C SER A 116 21.55 2.76 1.86
#